data_AF-A0A2A2IG00-F1
#
_entry.id   AF-A0A2A2IG00-F1
#
_cell.length_a   1.000
_cell.length_b   1.000
_cell.length_c   1.000
_cell.angle_alpha   90.00
_cell.angle_beta   90.00
_cell.angle_gamma   90.00
#
_symmetry.space_group_name_H-M   'P 1'
#
loop_
_entity.id
_entity.type
_entity.pdbx_description
1 polymer ?
#
loop_
_entity_poly.entity_id
_entity_poly.type
_entity_poly.pdbx_seq_one_letter_code
_entity_poly.pdbx_strand_id
1 'polypeptide(L)'
;MAGFLALGNDQYIGTYKSTGEVENGAFVELDHAAKTGSLAAAGAVDVYFVANELDYIEEEAIDTIDFRVKADKFLRAHKPQAGEILVTTVIAEGLAEGDEVAVGAGGQVVKTPVDGTAQFVVKELTGEYGVPTARLLAL
;
A
#
# COMPACT_ATOMS: atom_id res chain seq x y z
N MET A 1 -16.46 -7.73 27.33
CA MET A 1 -15.71 -7.97 26.09
C MET A 1 -16.72 -8.20 24.99
N ALA A 2 -16.92 -7.24 24.09
CA ALA A 2 -17.77 -7.45 22.91
C ALA A 2 -16.87 -7.98 21.80
N GLY A 3 -17.09 -9.23 21.39
CA GLY A 3 -16.43 -9.81 20.22
C GLY A 3 -17.04 -9.21 18.96
N PHE A 4 -16.18 -8.68 18.09
CA PHE A 4 -16.56 -8.21 16.76
C PHE A 4 -16.41 -9.37 15.79
N LEU A 5 -17.49 -9.70 15.07
CA LEU A 5 -17.48 -10.65 13.97
C LEU A 5 -17.43 -9.83 12.67
N ALA A 6 -16.32 -9.84 11.96
CA ALA A 6 -16.24 -9.27 10.61
C ALA A 6 -16.67 -10.36 9.63
N LEU A 7 -17.66 -10.06 8.77
CA LEU A 7 -18.01 -10.87 7.62
C LEU A 7 -17.68 -10.02 6.39
N GLY A 8 -16.50 -10.24 5.80
CA GLY A 8 -16.03 -9.59 4.59
C GLY A 8 -14.53 -9.74 4.45
N ASN A 9 -14.06 -10.20 3.28
CA ASN A 9 -12.67 -10.44 2.87
C ASN A 9 -11.61 -10.05 3.94
N ASP A 10 -11.35 -10.97 4.89
CA ASP A 10 -10.71 -10.73 6.20
C ASP A 10 -9.29 -10.15 6.14
N GLN A 11 -8.71 -10.01 4.95
CA GLN A 11 -7.38 -9.47 4.76
C GLN A 11 -7.36 -7.93 4.68
N TYR A 12 -8.47 -7.28 4.29
CA TYR A 12 -8.48 -5.85 3.97
C TYR A 12 -9.36 -5.02 4.90
N ILE A 13 -8.87 -3.85 5.28
CA ILE A 13 -9.57 -2.90 6.14
C ILE A 13 -10.37 -1.91 5.28
N GLY A 14 -11.59 -2.29 4.90
CA GLY A 14 -12.49 -1.47 4.05
C GLY A 14 -13.25 -0.33 4.75
N THR A 15 -12.83 0.11 5.94
CA THR A 15 -13.62 1.05 6.78
C THR A 15 -13.10 2.49 6.79
N TYR A 16 -11.95 2.75 6.16
CA TYR A 16 -11.28 4.05 6.16
C TYR A 16 -11.52 4.75 4.83
N LYS A 17 -11.87 6.03 4.86
CA LYS A 17 -12.00 6.84 3.64
C LYS A 17 -10.70 7.54 3.30
N SER A 18 -10.35 7.58 2.03
CA SER A 18 -9.20 8.34 1.57
C SER A 18 -9.43 9.84 1.73
N THR A 19 -8.46 10.58 2.26
CA THR A 19 -8.49 12.06 2.32
C THR A 19 -8.05 12.71 1.01
N GLY A 20 -7.51 11.92 0.07
CA GLY A 20 -6.98 12.39 -1.20
C GLY A 20 -7.02 11.30 -2.27
N GLU A 21 -6.40 11.57 -3.42
CA GLU A 21 -6.17 10.52 -4.41
C GLU A 21 -5.00 9.63 -3.98
N VAL A 22 -5.18 8.32 -4.07
CA VAL A 22 -4.20 7.32 -3.64
C VAL A 22 -4.05 6.27 -4.73
N GLU A 23 -2.83 6.06 -5.21
CA GLU A 23 -2.55 5.02 -6.22
C GLU A 23 -2.61 3.61 -5.62
N ASN A 24 -3.05 2.63 -6.42
CA ASN A 24 -2.97 1.23 -6.03
C ASN A 24 -1.50 0.83 -5.84
N GLY A 25 -1.21 0.03 -4.81
CA GLY A 25 0.15 -0.31 -4.41
C GLY A 25 0.92 0.78 -3.67
N ALA A 26 0.29 1.94 -3.39
CA ALA A 26 0.87 2.95 -2.50
C ALA A 26 0.68 2.56 -1.03
N PHE A 27 1.51 3.15 -0.17
CA PHE A 27 1.39 3.04 1.28
C PHE A 27 0.66 4.24 1.87
N VAL A 28 -0.22 3.97 2.83
CA VAL A 28 -1.02 4.98 3.55
C VAL A 28 -0.85 4.86 5.06
N GLU A 29 -1.03 5.97 5.75
CA GLU A 29 -1.24 6.02 7.20
C GLU A 29 -2.75 6.14 7.47
N LEU A 30 -3.23 5.46 8.52
CA LEU A 30 -4.64 5.47 8.89
C LEU A 30 -4.85 6.31 10.16
N ASP A 31 -5.81 7.24 10.11
CA ASP A 31 -6.35 7.90 11.29
C ASP A 31 -7.54 7.10 11.82
N HIS A 32 -7.30 6.38 12.92
CA HIS A 32 -8.32 5.57 13.59
C HIS A 32 -9.44 6.36 14.25
N ALA A 33 -9.19 7.61 14.63
CA ALA A 33 -10.18 8.48 15.26
C ALA A 33 -11.11 9.09 14.20
N ALA A 34 -10.54 9.63 13.13
CA ALA A 34 -11.29 10.22 12.02
C ALA A 34 -11.86 9.18 11.04
N LYS A 35 -11.38 7.93 11.09
CA LYS A 35 -11.70 6.86 10.11
C LYS A 35 -11.32 7.25 8.68
N THR A 36 -10.16 7.87 8.55
CA THR A 36 -9.60 8.33 7.27
C THR A 36 -8.22 7.75 7.02
N GLY A 37 -7.76 7.77 5.78
CA GLY A 37 -6.40 7.40 5.40
C GLY A 37 -5.80 8.37 4.40
N SER A 38 -4.49 8.60 4.49
CA SER A 38 -3.72 9.50 3.63
C SER A 38 -2.42 8.84 3.21
N LEU A 39 -1.85 9.25 2.07
CA LEU A 39 -0.51 8.81 1.66
C LEU A 39 0.49 8.98 2.80
N ALA A 40 1.32 7.96 3.00
CA ALA A 40 2.26 7.92 4.11
C ALA A 40 3.33 9.02 3.99
N ALA A 41 3.72 9.57 5.14
CA ALA A 41 4.88 10.45 5.27
C ALA A 41 6.20 9.67 5.14
N ALA A 42 7.29 10.39 4.87
CA ALA A 42 8.61 9.78 4.83
C ALA A 42 8.98 9.18 6.19
N GLY A 43 9.37 7.91 6.22
CA GLY A 43 9.73 7.21 7.45
C GLY A 43 8.54 6.82 8.33
N ALA A 44 7.32 6.85 7.79
CA ALA A 44 6.14 6.35 8.50
C ALA A 44 6.33 4.87 8.88
N VAL A 45 6.14 4.55 10.16
CA VAL A 45 6.38 3.19 10.69
C VAL A 45 5.12 2.34 10.63
N ASP A 46 3.96 2.93 10.88
CA ASP A 46 2.67 2.23 10.87
C ASP A 46 1.92 2.49 9.56
N VAL A 47 2.32 1.74 8.53
CA VAL A 47 1.81 1.90 7.17
C VAL A 47 0.94 0.73 6.75
N TYR A 48 0.00 1.03 5.87
CA TYR A 48 -0.92 0.08 5.27
C TYR A 48 -0.73 0.10 3.76
N PHE A 49 -0.67 -1.08 3.16
CA PHE A 49 -0.52 -1.26 1.72
C PHE A 49 -1.90 -1.21 1.07
N VAL A 50 -2.07 -0.35 0.07
CA VAL A 50 -3.33 -0.24 -0.67
C VAL A 50 -3.36 -1.30 -1.76
N ALA A 51 -4.31 -2.22 -1.64
CA ALA A 51 -4.61 -3.24 -2.62
C ALA A 51 -6.08 -3.10 -3.01
N ASN A 52 -6.34 -2.16 -3.91
CA ASN A 52 -7.66 -1.90 -4.46
C ASN A 52 -7.87 -2.73 -5.74
N GLU A 53 -7.67 -4.03 -5.62
CA GLU A 53 -8.02 -5.00 -6.67
C GLU A 53 -9.51 -5.35 -6.58
N LEU A 54 -10.11 -5.60 -7.74
CA LEU A 54 -11.48 -6.10 -7.85
C LEU A 54 -11.38 -7.62 -7.99
N ASP A 55 -11.77 -8.34 -6.94
CA ASP A 55 -11.76 -9.81 -6.95
C ASP A 55 -12.99 -10.36 -7.69
N TYR A 56 -14.05 -9.55 -7.81
CA TYR A 56 -15.33 -9.92 -8.40
C TYR A 56 -15.87 -8.85 -9.36
N ILE A 57 -16.54 -9.30 -10.43
CA ILE A 57 -17.23 -8.45 -11.43
C ILE A 57 -18.26 -7.51 -10.77
N GLU A 58 -18.86 -7.92 -9.66
CA GLU A 58 -19.86 -7.12 -8.93
C GLU A 58 -19.24 -5.89 -8.21
N GLU A 59 -17.92 -5.84 -8.07
CA GLU A 59 -17.18 -4.71 -7.50
C GLU A 59 -16.89 -3.61 -8.55
N GLU A 60 -17.32 -3.78 -9.81
CA GLU A 60 -17.21 -2.82 -10.95
C GLU A 60 -17.74 -1.39 -10.66
N ALA A 61 -18.48 -1.18 -9.57
CA ALA A 61 -18.90 0.16 -9.14
C ALA A 61 -17.75 1.01 -8.54
N ILE A 62 -16.58 0.41 -8.29
CA ILE A 62 -15.36 1.12 -7.88
C ILE A 62 -14.57 1.50 -9.14
N ASP A 63 -15.04 2.57 -9.81
CA ASP A 63 -14.30 3.44 -10.76
C ASP A 63 -13.22 2.75 -11.63
N THR A 64 -13.65 2.19 -12.75
CA THR A 64 -13.04 1.09 -13.51
C THR A 64 -11.90 1.40 -14.49
N ILE A 65 -11.13 2.49 -14.36
CA ILE A 65 -10.01 2.75 -15.32
C ILE A 65 -8.76 3.35 -14.67
N ASP A 66 -8.93 4.15 -13.62
CA ASP A 66 -7.81 4.75 -12.91
C ASP A 66 -7.43 3.79 -11.79
N PHE A 67 -6.22 3.23 -11.81
CA PHE A 67 -5.66 2.38 -10.73
C PHE A 67 -5.43 3.19 -9.44
N ARG A 68 -6.43 3.96 -9.00
CA ARG A 68 -6.39 5.00 -7.98
C ARG A 68 -7.70 5.07 -7.21
N VAL A 69 -7.61 5.22 -5.90
CA VAL A 69 -8.73 5.50 -5.00
C VAL A 69 -8.90 7.01 -4.92
N LYS A 70 -10.06 7.52 -5.34
CA LYS A 70 -10.41 8.94 -5.25
C LYS A 70 -10.65 9.37 -3.79
N ALA A 71 -10.55 10.67 -3.53
CA ALA A 71 -10.90 11.24 -2.23
C ALA A 71 -12.33 10.86 -1.82
N ASP A 72 -12.56 10.72 -0.51
CA ASP A 72 -13.80 10.27 0.13
C ASP A 72 -14.30 8.86 -0.22
N LYS A 73 -13.52 8.09 -1.00
CA LYS A 73 -13.79 6.67 -1.26
C LYS A 73 -13.12 5.78 -0.21
N PHE A 74 -13.70 4.61 0.01
CA PHE A 74 -13.15 3.64 0.94
C PHE A 74 -11.85 3.05 0.39
N LEU A 75 -10.85 2.97 1.26
CA LEU A 75 -9.58 2.31 0.99
C LEU A 75 -9.74 0.82 1.23
N ARG A 76 -9.27 -0.01 0.29
CA ARG A 76 -8.92 -1.41 0.56
C ARG A 76 -7.43 -1.44 0.87
N ALA A 77 -7.10 -1.44 2.15
CA ALA A 77 -5.71 -1.47 2.60
C ALA A 77 -5.52 -2.51 3.71
N HIS A 78 -4.35 -3.12 3.76
CA HIS A 78 -3.99 -4.07 4.80
C HIS A 78 -2.61 -3.76 5.38
N LYS A 79 -2.37 -4.23 6.60
CA LYS A 79 -1.06 -4.07 7.22
C LYS A 79 -0.12 -5.15 6.68
N PRO A 80 1.02 -4.79 6.06
CA PRO A 80 2.02 -5.77 5.64
C PRO A 80 2.44 -6.67 6.80
N GLN A 81 2.53 -7.98 6.54
CA GLN A 81 3.00 -8.96 7.50
C GLN A 81 4.43 -9.39 7.16
N ALA A 82 5.28 -9.60 8.18
CA ALA A 82 6.64 -10.09 7.95
C ALA A 82 6.65 -11.40 7.14
N GLY A 83 7.45 -11.47 6.09
CA GLY A 83 7.49 -12.60 5.16
C GLY A 83 6.52 -12.50 3.97
N GLU A 84 5.62 -11.51 3.95
CA GLU A 84 4.71 -11.26 2.84
C GLU A 84 5.46 -10.67 1.62
N ILE A 85 5.02 -11.05 0.43
CA ILE A 85 5.46 -10.44 -0.83
C ILE A 85 4.40 -9.45 -1.30
N LEU A 86 4.77 -8.19 -1.41
CA LEU A 86 3.96 -7.12 -1.98
C LEU A 86 4.45 -6.78 -3.38
N VAL A 87 3.54 -6.37 -4.27
CA VAL A 87 3.88 -5.97 -5.64
C VAL A 87 3.41 -4.54 -5.85
N THR A 88 4.32 -3.64 -6.24
CA THR A 88 3.98 -2.22 -6.42
C THR A 88 4.74 -1.57 -7.56
N THR A 89 4.08 -0.63 -8.22
CA THR A 89 4.66 0.30 -9.22
C THR A 89 5.02 1.65 -8.60
N VAL A 90 4.62 1.90 -7.35
CA VAL A 90 4.82 3.18 -6.65
C VAL A 90 6.19 3.19 -5.99
N ILE A 91 7.23 3.26 -6.83
CA ILE A 91 8.63 3.16 -6.42
C ILE A 91 9.45 4.37 -6.90
N ALA A 92 10.48 4.73 -6.14
CA ALA A 92 11.46 5.71 -6.56
C ALA A 92 12.42 5.14 -7.62
N GLU A 93 13.00 6.03 -8.42
CA GLU A 93 14.01 5.66 -9.40
C GLU A 93 15.29 5.14 -8.74
N GLY A 94 16.01 4.25 -9.43
CA GLY A 94 17.34 3.81 -9.01
C GLY A 94 17.37 2.74 -7.92
N LEU A 95 16.24 2.09 -7.64
CA LEU A 95 16.21 0.86 -6.83
C LEU A 95 16.85 -0.30 -7.59
N ALA A 96 17.46 -1.22 -6.84
CA ALA A 96 18.00 -2.47 -7.35
C ALA A 96 17.50 -3.67 -6.54
N GLU A 97 17.55 -4.86 -7.12
CA GLU A 97 17.32 -6.11 -6.38
C GLU A 97 18.30 -6.24 -5.22
N GLY A 98 17.79 -6.65 -4.07
CA GLY A 98 18.54 -6.75 -2.81
C GLY A 98 18.60 -5.45 -2.01
N ASP A 99 18.12 -4.32 -2.55
CA ASP A 99 18.09 -3.07 -1.78
C ASP A 99 17.10 -3.17 -0.61
N GLU A 100 17.56 -2.71 0.55
CA GLU A 100 16.73 -2.43 1.71
C GLU A 100 15.99 -1.09 1.50
N VAL A 101 14.67 -1.13 1.61
CA VAL A 101 13.78 -0.01 1.28
C VAL A 101 12.81 0.29 2.41
N ALA A 102 12.32 1.52 2.43
CA ALA A 102 11.34 2.01 3.39
C ALA A 102 10.26 2.82 2.65
N VAL A 103 9.17 3.14 3.35
CA VAL A 103 8.14 4.03 2.82
C VAL A 103 8.64 5.48 2.89
N GLY A 104 8.69 6.12 1.72
CA GLY A 104 9.01 7.52 1.52
C GLY A 104 7.77 8.42 1.52
N ALA A 105 8.00 9.72 1.38
CA ALA A 105 6.92 10.69 1.29
C ALA A 105 6.01 10.39 0.09
N GLY A 106 4.70 10.46 0.31
CA GLY A 106 3.71 10.17 -0.72
C GLY A 106 3.42 8.68 -0.88
N GLY A 107 3.79 7.84 0.10
CA GLY A 107 3.47 6.41 0.07
C GLY A 107 4.26 5.58 -0.94
N GLN A 108 5.32 6.13 -1.52
CA GLN A 108 6.20 5.42 -2.44
C GLN A 108 7.31 4.67 -1.71
N VAL A 109 7.92 3.71 -2.41
CA VAL A 109 9.04 2.93 -1.89
C VAL A 109 10.35 3.60 -2.26
N VAL A 110 11.18 3.88 -1.26
CA VAL A 110 12.48 4.54 -1.42
C VAL A 110 13.58 3.72 -0.79
N LYS A 111 14.82 3.90 -1.25
CA LYS A 111 15.98 3.32 -0.60
C LYS A 111 16.05 3.79 0.86
N THR A 112 16.32 2.86 1.77
CA THR A 112 16.41 3.19 3.19
C THR A 112 17.57 4.17 3.42
N PRO A 113 17.36 5.30 4.12
CA PRO A 113 18.45 6.18 4.52
C PRO A 113 19.48 5.44 5.39
N VAL A 114 20.73 5.91 5.42
CA VAL A 114 21.82 5.27 6.17
C VAL A 114 21.49 5.05 7.65
N ASP A 115 20.75 5.97 8.26
CA ASP A 115 20.32 5.91 9.67
C ASP A 115 18.84 5.49 9.81
N GLY A 116 18.21 5.02 8.72
CA GLY A 116 16.81 4.60 8.67
C GLY A 116 16.62 3.13 9.05
N THR A 117 15.37 2.74 9.26
CA THR A 117 14.99 1.32 9.42
C THR A 117 14.36 0.83 8.12
N ALA A 118 14.92 -0.24 7.57
CA ALA A 118 14.35 -0.91 6.42
C ALA A 118 13.03 -1.58 6.82
N GLN A 119 12.00 -1.40 6.00
CA GLN A 119 10.69 -2.04 6.18
C GLN A 119 10.52 -3.19 5.20
N PHE A 120 11.20 -3.12 4.05
CA PHE A 120 11.12 -4.13 3.02
C PHE A 120 12.48 -4.36 2.36
N VAL A 121 12.59 -5.47 1.63
CA VAL A 121 13.70 -5.74 0.70
C VAL A 121 13.16 -5.95 -0.69
N VAL A 122 13.77 -5.31 -1.67
CA VAL A 122 13.46 -5.54 -3.09
C VAL A 122 13.94 -6.95 -3.46
N LYS A 123 13.00 -7.86 -3.75
CA LYS A 123 13.30 -9.22 -4.18
C LYS A 123 13.50 -9.32 -5.68
N GLU A 124 12.71 -8.59 -6.43
CA GLU A 124 12.71 -8.62 -7.89
C GLU A 124 12.30 -7.25 -8.42
N LEU A 125 12.94 -6.80 -9.50
CA LEU A 125 12.52 -5.65 -10.28
C LEU A 125 12.18 -6.10 -11.70
N THR A 126 10.94 -5.85 -12.09
CA THR A 126 10.41 -6.21 -13.40
C THR A 126 9.91 -4.96 -14.13
N GLY A 127 9.63 -5.11 -15.43
CA GLY A 127 9.05 -4.08 -16.28
C GLY A 127 7.67 -4.53 -16.78
N GLU A 128 6.74 -4.81 -15.87
CA GLU A 128 5.43 -5.32 -16.25
C GLU A 128 4.67 -4.26 -17.07
N TYR A 129 4.27 -4.64 -18.29
CA TYR A 129 3.58 -3.75 -19.23
C TYR A 129 4.33 -2.42 -19.54
N GLY A 130 5.66 -2.43 -19.41
CA GLY A 130 6.50 -1.25 -19.63
C GLY A 130 6.58 -0.27 -18.44
N VAL A 131 6.02 -0.66 -17.29
CA VAL A 131 6.09 0.10 -16.04
C VAL A 131 7.08 -0.60 -15.09
N PRO A 132 8.00 0.14 -14.43
CA PRO A 132 8.83 -0.43 -13.38
C PRO A 132 7.98 -0.97 -12.23
N THR A 133 8.15 -2.24 -11.89
CA THR A 133 7.39 -2.93 -10.85
C THR A 133 8.37 -3.61 -9.90
N ALA A 134 8.18 -3.41 -8.60
CA ALA A 134 8.98 -4.05 -7.57
C ALA A 134 8.17 -5.12 -6.83
N ARG A 135 8.81 -6.27 -6.59
CA ARG A 135 8.35 -7.25 -5.61
C ARG A 135 9.12 -7.06 -4.33
N LEU A 136 8.41 -6.79 -3.25
CA LEU A 136 8.96 -6.40 -1.96
C LEU A 136 8.68 -7.50 -0.94
N LEU A 137 9.71 -7.94 -0.23
CA LEU A 137 9.55 -8.77 0.96
C LEU A 137 9.43 -7.86 2.18
N ALA A 138 8.31 -7.95 2.89
CA ALA A 138 8.15 -7.30 4.20
C ALA A 138 9.06 -7.97 5.25
N LEU A 139 9.81 -7.14 5.98
CA LEU A 139 10.77 -7.56 7.01
C LEU A 139 10.13 -7.81 8.38
#